data_AF-A0A1Q5SI92-F1
#
_entry.id   AF-A0A1Q5SI92-F1
#
_cell.length_a   1.000
_cell.length_b   1.000
_cell.length_c   1.000
_cell.angle_alpha   90.00
_cell.angle_beta   90.00
_cell.angle_gamma   90.00
#
_symmetry.space_group_name_H-M   'P 1'
#
loop_
_entity.id
_entity.type
_entity.pdbx_description
1 polymer ?
#
loop_
_entity_poly.entity_id
_entity_poly.type
_entity_poly.pdbx_seq_one_letter_code
_entity_poly.pdbx_strand_id
1 'polypeptide(L)' 'MTSNLEFGQWNRVFGDNRLTAALVDRLVHHAHILAFTGESYRSGLVPVTARNLSKYW' A
#
# COMPACT_ATOMS: atom_id res chain seq x y z
N MET A 1 -1.53 -4.55 7.68
CA MET A 1 -0.68 -5.12 6.61
C MET A 1 0.33 -4.07 6.18
N THR A 2 1.54 -4.47 5.81
CA THR A 2 2.57 -3.58 5.25
C THR A 2 2.98 -4.11 3.87
N SER A 3 3.11 -3.22 2.89
CA SER A 3 3.59 -3.56 1.55
C SER A 3 4.50 -2.45 1.03
N ASN A 4 5.55 -2.83 0.31
CA ASN A 4 6.39 -1.91 -0.46
C ASN A 4 5.92 -1.77 -1.92
N LEU A 5 4.84 -2.45 -2.30
CA LEU A 5 4.24 -2.38 -3.63
C LEU A 5 2.90 -1.65 -3.56
N GLU A 6 2.68 -0.77 -4.53
CA GLU A 6 1.36 -0.16 -4.76
C GLU A 6 0.33 -1.23 -5.14
N PHE A 7 -0.94 -1.05 -4.77
CA PHE A 7 -1.99 -2.04 -5.04
C PHE A 7 -2.09 -2.44 -6.52
N GLY A 8 -1.85 -1.51 -7.45
CA GLY A 8 -1.83 -1.81 -8.89
C GLY A 8 -0.73 -2.79 -9.31
N GLN A 9 0.32 -2.96 -8.50
CA GLN A 9 1.41 -3.90 -8.75
C GLN A 9 1.16 -5.28 -8.12
N TRP A 10 0.13 -5.45 -7.30
CA TRP A 10 -0.13 -6.71 -6.60
C TRP A 10 -0.54 -7.85 -7.54
N ASN A 11 -1.02 -7.55 -8.73
CA ASN A 11 -1.27 -8.56 -9.74
C ASN A 11 0.01 -9.35 -10.10
N ARG A 12 1.20 -8.75 -9.98
CA ARG A 12 2.47 -9.46 -10.20
C ARG A 12 2.75 -10.52 -9.13
N VAL A 13 2.15 -10.38 -7.95
CA VAL A 13 2.31 -11.30 -6.82
C VAL A 13 1.23 -12.39 -6.85
N PHE A 14 -0.02 -12.01 -7.12
CA PHE A 14 -1.16 -12.93 -7.08
C PHE A 14 -1.54 -13.55 -8.44
N GLY A 15 -1.01 -13.03 -9.55
CA GLY A 15 -1.10 -13.60 -10.89
C GLY A 15 -2.42 -13.41 -11.63
N ASP A 16 -3.54 -13.29 -10.91
CA ASP A 16 -4.87 -13.06 -11.50
C ASP A 16 -5.42 -11.67 -11.12
N ASN A 17 -5.72 -10.87 -12.14
CA ASN A 17 -6.21 -9.49 -11.98
C ASN A 17 -7.56 -9.43 -11.25
N ARG A 18 -8.47 -10.36 -11.53
CA ARG A 18 -9.83 -10.36 -10.95
C ARG A 18 -9.78 -10.74 -9.47
N LEU A 19 -9.03 -11.79 -9.15
CA LEU A 19 -8.85 -12.21 -7.76
C LEU A 19 -8.07 -11.15 -6.96
N THR A 20 -7.05 -10.54 -7.55
CA THR A 20 -6.29 -9.45 -6.93
C THR A 20 -7.20 -8.26 -6.62
N ALA A 21 -8.04 -7.83 -7.58
CA ALA A 21 -8.96 -6.73 -7.38
C ALA A 21 -9.97 -7.03 -6.26
N ALA A 22 -10.58 -8.21 -6.26
CA ALA A 22 -11.52 -8.62 -5.22
C ALA A 22 -10.86 -8.74 -3.83
N LEU A 23 -9.59 -9.15 -3.77
CA LEU A 23 -8.82 -9.18 -2.53
C LEU A 23 -8.56 -7.76 -2.01
N VAL A 24 -8.07 -6.87 -2.87
CA VAL A 24 -7.78 -5.48 -2.51
C VAL A 24 -9.06 -4.78 -2.05
N ASP A 25 -10.16 -4.93 -2.78
CA ASP A 25 -11.47 -4.36 -2.43
C ASP A 25 -11.90 -4.73 -1.00
N ARG A 26 -11.89 -6.02 -0.66
CA ARG A 26 -12.25 -6.49 0.70
C ARG A 26 -11.29 -5.99 1.76
N LEU A 27 -9.99 -5.91 1.45
CA LEU A 27 -8.97 -5.46 2.39
C LEU A 27 -9.11 -3.98 2.71
N VAL A 28 -9.32 -3.14 1.69
CA VAL A 28 -9.41 -1.68 1.87
C VAL A 28 -10.72 -1.24 2.52
N HIS A 29 -11.81 -1.99 2.34
CA HIS A 29 -13.14 -1.65 2.83
C HIS A 29 -13.22 -1.41 4.36
N HIS A 30 -12.37 -2.10 5.13
CA HIS A 30 -12.31 -1.97 6.59
C HIS A 30 -10.93 -1.56 7.11
N ALA A 31 -10.09 -0.98 6.24
CA ALA A 31 -8.72 -0.61 6.60
C ALA A 31 -8.49 0.89 6.51
N HIS A 32 -7.59 1.37 7.37
CA HIS A 32 -6.98 2.68 7.19
C HIS A 32 -5.70 2.53 6.35
N ILE A 33 -5.60 3.32 5.29
CA ILE A 33 -4.47 3.27 4.36
C ILE A 33 -3.52 4.41 4.69
N LEU A 34 -2.28 4.05 4.99
CA LEU A 34 -1.19 4.98 5.23
C LEU A 34 -0.11 4.75 4.16
N ALA A 35 0.17 5.79 3.37
CA ALA A 35 1.28 5.79 2.43
C ALA A 35 2.49 6.47 3.07
N PHE A 36 3.65 5.83 3.00
CA PHE A 36 4.89 6.33 3.55
C PHE A 36 5.82 6.79 2.42
N THR A 37 6.45 7.95 2.61
CA THR A 37 7.41 8.53 1.67
C THR A 37 8.61 9.07 2.42
N GLY A 38 9.81 8.91 1.86
CA GLY A 38 11.06 9.31 2.48
C GLY A 38 12.12 8.22 2.33
N GLU A 39 13.30 8.47 2.86
CA GLU A 39 14.38 7.49 2.83
C GLU A 39 14.21 6.39 3.89
N SER A 40 14.89 5.26 3.66
CA SER A 40 14.99 4.21 4.66
C SER A 40 15.58 4.75 5.95
N TYR A 41 14.94 4.45 7.07
CA TYR A 41 15.46 4.77 8.40
C TYR A 41 16.88 4.24 8.62
N ARG A 42 17.28 3.17 7.93
CA ARG A 42 18.64 2.59 7.99
C ARG A 42 19.71 3.46 7.32
N SER A 43 19.32 4.31 6.37
CA SER A 43 20.21 5.18 5.60
C SER A 43 20.27 6.60 6.17
N GLY A 44 19.25 7.03 6.92
CA GLY A 44 19.33 8.16 7.86
C GLY A 44 19.31 9.56 7.27
N LEU A 45 19.12 9.75 5.95
CA LEU A 45 19.29 11.07 5.33
C LEU A 45 18.00 11.91 5.26
N VAL A 46 16.80 11.30 5.26
CA VAL A 46 15.52 12.02 5.08
C VAL A 46 14.44 11.49 6.02
N PRO A 47 13.66 12.36 6.69
CA PRO A 47 12.53 11.96 7.53
C PRO A 47 11.47 11.19 6.74
N VAL A 48 11.02 10.06 7.28
CA VAL A 48 9.85 9.34 6.76
C VAL A 48 8.59 10.10 7.13
N THR A 49 7.74 10.36 6.15
CA THR A 49 6.44 11.01 6.29
C THR A 49 5.33 10.02 5.97
N ALA A 50 4.21 10.12 6.69
CA ALA A 50 3.03 9.29 6.48
C ALA A 50 1.85 10.15 6.02
N ARG A 51 1.17 9.72 4.96
CA ARG A 51 -0.04 10.33 4.45
C ARG A 51 -1.20 9.36 4.59
N ASN A 52 -2.27 9.80 5.26
CA ASN A 52 -3.51 9.05 5.32
C ASN A 52 -4.26 9.18 3.98
N LEU A 53 -4.45 8.03 3.34
CA LEU A 53 -5.17 7.89 2.06
C LEU A 53 -6.56 7.29 2.23
N SER A 54 -7.01 7.01 3.46
CA SER A 54 -8.35 6.43 3.75
C SER A 54 -9.51 7.31 3.30
N LYS A 55 -9.25 8.53 2.80
CA LYS A 55 -10.27 9.43 2.20
C LYS A 55 -10.49 9.19 0.71
N TYR A 56 -9.65 8.37 0.08
CA TYR A 56 -9.71 8.05 -1.36
C TYR A 56 -10.34 6.67 -1.62
N TRP A 57 -10.83 6.03 -0.57
CA TRP A 57 -11.39 4.68 -0.52
C TRP A 57 -12.61 4.72 0.40
#